data_AF-A0A3Q8HDA9-F1
#
_entry.id   AF-A0A3Q8HDA9-F1
#
_cell.length_a   1.000
_cell.length_b   1.000
_cell.length_c   1.000
_cell.angle_alpha   90.00
_cell.angle_beta   90.00
_cell.angle_gamma   90.00
#
_symmetry.space_group_name_H-M   'P 1'
#
loop_
_entity.id
_entity.type
_entity.pdbx_description
1 polymer ?
#
loop_
_entity_poly.entity_id
_entity_poly.type
_entity_poly.pdbx_seq_one_letter_code
_entity_poly.pdbx_strand_id
1 'polypeptide(L)'
;MLILFLSLMFLYTSYSANIVALLQSSSSKIHTLDDLLHSRLKFAVDDTIFNRYYFSAATEPVRKAIYQTKIAPPGVTPRFISMEEGVKNIQKGLFAFHMEIGVGYKFVSKYFKEGEKCGLKEIPFLQVIDPWIGVRKHSPYKEMYKIGFKRLTEHGLQDRENLMFYSKRPRCTNQGANFISVSMVDCYPALLVLTYGVIVSLFLLIIEIIVHKRNQIIMKMSCKRRVMHTEVAE
;
A
#
# COMPACT_ATOMS: atom_id res chain seq x y z
N MET A 1 -13.34 -31.34 29.34
CA MET A 1 -12.59 -30.17 29.85
C MET A 1 -11.24 -30.03 29.17
N LEU A 2 -10.33 -31.01 29.26
CA LEU A 2 -9.00 -30.95 28.63
C LEU A 2 -9.04 -30.83 27.09
N ILE A 3 -9.91 -31.58 26.42
CA ILE A 3 -10.09 -31.50 24.95
C ILE A 3 -10.54 -30.10 24.51
N LEU A 4 -11.46 -29.48 25.27
CA LEU A 4 -11.99 -28.15 24.97
C LEU A 4 -10.96 -27.04 25.22
N PHE A 5 -10.13 -27.22 26.24
CA PHE A 5 -9.01 -26.33 26.50
C PHE A 5 -7.96 -26.39 25.38
N LEU A 6 -7.58 -27.61 24.96
CA LEU A 6 -6.63 -27.81 23.86
C LEU A 6 -7.15 -27.22 22.54
N SER A 7 -8.42 -27.46 22.20
CA SER A 7 -8.99 -26.93 20.97
C SER A 7 -9.00 -25.40 20.93
N LEU A 8 -9.35 -24.74 22.06
CA LEU A 8 -9.29 -23.27 22.17
C LEU A 8 -7.85 -22.73 22.07
N MET A 9 -6.88 -23.39 22.71
CA MET A 9 -5.47 -23.01 22.61
C MET A 9 -4.96 -23.07 21.17
N PHE A 10 -5.23 -24.16 20.44
CA PHE A 10 -4.83 -24.29 19.04
C PHE A 10 -5.53 -23.28 18.11
N LEU A 11 -6.81 -23.00 18.36
CA LEU A 11 -7.55 -22.01 17.58
C LEU A 11 -6.99 -20.61 17.81
N TYR A 12 -6.71 -20.24 19.06
CA TYR A 12 -6.13 -18.94 19.40
C TYR A 12 -4.73 -18.74 18.80
N THR A 13 -3.86 -19.75 18.87
CA THR A 13 -2.50 -19.65 18.31
C THR A 13 -2.53 -19.57 16.78
N SER A 14 -3.40 -20.37 16.13
CA SER A 14 -3.57 -20.33 14.67
C SER A 14 -4.14 -18.98 14.20
N TYR A 15 -5.17 -18.48 14.87
CA TYR A 15 -5.80 -17.20 14.53
C TYR A 15 -4.86 -16.01 14.74
N SER A 16 -4.16 -15.95 15.87
CA SER A 16 -3.22 -14.86 16.16
C SER A 16 -2.07 -14.82 15.14
N ALA A 17 -1.50 -15.97 14.79
CA ALA A 17 -0.46 -16.06 13.76
C ALA A 17 -0.99 -15.61 12.38
N ASN A 18 -2.18 -16.06 11.98
CA ASN A 18 -2.74 -15.76 10.67
C ASN A 18 -3.09 -14.27 10.52
N ILE A 19 -3.66 -13.64 11.56
CA ILE A 19 -3.96 -12.20 11.52
C ILE A 19 -2.70 -11.36 11.37
N VAL A 20 -1.64 -11.70 12.11
CA VAL A 20 -0.36 -10.98 11.98
C VAL A 20 0.19 -11.13 10.56
N ALA A 21 0.16 -12.35 10.00
CA ALA A 21 0.58 -12.58 8.63
C ALA A 21 -0.24 -11.79 7.61
N LEU A 22 -1.57 -11.72 7.77
CA LEU A 22 -2.45 -10.96 6.89
C LEU A 22 -2.20 -9.45 6.97
N LEU A 23 -2.05 -8.90 8.19
CA LEU A 23 -1.79 -7.47 8.39
C LEU A 23 -0.39 -7.05 7.90
N GLN A 24 0.59 -7.95 8.00
CA GLN A 24 1.95 -7.70 7.52
C GLN A 24 2.10 -7.97 6.02
N SER A 25 1.18 -8.72 5.41
CA SER A 25 1.24 -9.01 3.98
C SER A 25 1.05 -7.73 3.17
N SER A 26 2.01 -7.44 2.29
CA SER A 26 1.94 -6.28 1.41
C SER A 26 0.82 -6.44 0.38
N SER A 27 0.05 -5.38 0.11
CA SER A 27 -1.00 -5.43 -0.92
C SER A 27 -0.41 -5.67 -2.31
N SER A 28 -0.95 -6.65 -3.03
CA SER A 28 -0.60 -6.91 -4.42
C SER A 28 -1.29 -5.99 -5.43
N LYS A 29 -2.26 -5.14 -5.05
CA LYS A 29 -3.24 -4.54 -5.97
C LYS A 29 -2.73 -3.65 -7.11
N ILE A 30 -1.56 -3.03 -7.02
CA ILE A 30 -1.10 -2.04 -8.01
C ILE A 30 -0.10 -2.70 -8.95
N HIS A 31 -0.51 -2.95 -10.20
CA HIS A 31 0.32 -3.56 -11.23
C HIS A 31 0.42 -2.71 -12.49
N THR A 32 -0.63 -1.93 -12.80
CA THR A 32 -0.73 -1.15 -14.03
C THR A 32 -0.68 0.35 -13.77
N LEU A 33 -0.49 1.13 -14.84
CA LEU A 33 -0.58 2.59 -14.78
C LEU A 33 -1.98 3.07 -14.41
N ASP A 34 -3.02 2.32 -14.79
CA ASP A 34 -4.40 2.64 -14.42
C ASP A 34 -4.65 2.45 -12.92
N ASP A 35 -4.13 1.37 -12.34
CA ASP A 35 -4.15 1.16 -10.88
C ASP A 35 -3.40 2.29 -10.16
N LEU A 36 -2.26 2.72 -10.72
CA LEU A 36 -1.48 3.83 -10.17
C LEU A 36 -2.26 5.15 -10.20
N LEU A 37 -3.01 5.43 -11.27
CA LEU A 37 -3.86 6.60 -11.42
C LEU A 37 -4.96 6.62 -10.34
N HIS A 38 -5.66 5.50 -10.14
CA HIS A 38 -6.76 5.40 -9.16
C HIS A 38 -6.29 5.16 -7.72
N SER A 39 -5.01 4.87 -7.50
CA SER A 39 -4.45 4.66 -6.16
C SER A 39 -4.41 5.94 -5.31
N ARG A 40 -4.30 5.78 -3.99
CA ARG A 40 -4.04 6.88 -3.04
C ARG A 40 -2.58 7.31 -2.98
N LEU A 41 -1.70 6.68 -3.77
CA LEU A 41 -0.27 7.00 -3.78
C LEU A 41 -0.06 8.40 -4.35
N LYS A 42 0.76 9.19 -3.66
CA LYS A 42 1.33 10.42 -4.22
C LYS A 42 2.35 10.02 -5.28
N PHE A 43 2.40 10.76 -6.39
CA PHE A 43 3.33 10.49 -7.47
C PHE A 43 4.22 11.71 -7.73
N ALA A 44 5.51 11.47 -7.92
CA ALA A 44 6.48 12.48 -8.31
C ALA A 44 7.46 11.90 -9.34
N VAL A 45 8.21 12.78 -9.98
CA VAL A 45 9.10 12.44 -11.09
C VAL A 45 10.48 13.02 -10.82
N ASP A 46 11.52 12.27 -11.17
CA ASP A 46 12.90 12.74 -11.10
C ASP A 46 13.11 13.94 -12.01
N ASP A 47 13.73 14.99 -11.47
CA ASP A 47 13.88 16.27 -12.14
C ASP A 47 14.98 16.23 -13.21
N THR A 48 14.61 15.76 -14.40
CA THR A 48 15.45 15.77 -15.59
C THR A 48 14.73 16.46 -16.76
N ILE A 49 15.51 17.06 -17.67
CA ILE A 49 14.97 17.70 -18.88
C ILE A 49 14.16 16.68 -19.70
N PHE A 50 14.66 15.44 -19.78
CA PHE A 50 13.98 14.32 -20.43
C PHE A 50 12.59 14.09 -19.84
N ASN A 51 12.49 13.90 -18.51
CA ASN A 51 11.20 13.66 -17.86
C ASN A 51 10.24 14.84 -18.01
N ARG A 52 10.73 16.09 -17.87
CA ARG A 52 9.88 17.27 -18.06
C ARG A 52 9.25 17.32 -19.46
N TYR A 53 10.01 16.96 -20.49
CA TYR A 53 9.51 16.90 -21.85
C TYR A 53 8.51 15.75 -22.05
N TYR A 54 8.87 14.51 -21.70
CA TYR A 54 8.01 13.35 -21.99
C TYR A 54 6.70 13.34 -21.19
N PHE A 55 6.72 13.83 -19.94
CA PHE A 55 5.51 13.88 -19.13
C PHE A 55 4.57 15.01 -19.56
N SER A 56 5.10 16.15 -20.03
CA SER A 56 4.26 17.24 -20.56
C SER A 56 3.72 16.94 -21.96
N ALA A 57 4.47 16.20 -22.77
CA ALA A 57 4.08 15.79 -24.12
C ALA A 57 3.27 14.48 -24.18
N ALA A 58 2.86 13.91 -23.04
CA ALA A 58 2.14 12.65 -22.99
C ALA A 58 0.76 12.74 -23.67
N THR A 59 0.53 11.92 -24.70
CA THR A 59 -0.73 11.89 -25.47
C THR A 59 -1.69 10.80 -25.00
N GLU A 60 -1.18 9.70 -24.47
CA GLU A 60 -1.97 8.56 -23.98
C GLU A 60 -2.90 8.99 -22.83
N PRO A 61 -4.19 8.60 -22.83
CA PRO A 61 -5.17 9.09 -21.86
C PRO A 61 -4.77 8.86 -20.41
N VAL A 62 -4.28 7.65 -20.08
CA VAL A 62 -3.87 7.30 -18.70
C VAL A 62 -2.67 8.14 -18.25
N ARG A 63 -1.63 8.25 -19.08
CA ARG A 63 -0.42 9.04 -18.73
C ARG A 63 -0.71 10.53 -18.63
N LYS A 64 -1.54 11.05 -19.54
CA LYS A 64 -2.00 12.43 -19.51
C LYS A 64 -2.81 12.71 -18.24
N ALA A 65 -3.71 11.80 -17.87
CA ALA A 65 -4.46 11.89 -16.61
C ALA A 65 -3.53 11.86 -15.40
N ILE A 66 -2.52 10.98 -15.38
CA ILE A 66 -1.52 10.95 -14.29
C ILE A 66 -0.78 12.28 -14.19
N TYR A 67 -0.35 12.86 -15.31
CA TYR A 67 0.33 14.15 -15.33
C TYR A 67 -0.56 15.27 -14.76
N GLN A 68 -1.80 15.37 -15.24
CA GLN A 68 -2.74 16.43 -14.87
C GLN A 68 -3.33 16.27 -13.47
N THR A 69 -3.39 15.07 -12.91
CA THR A 69 -4.02 14.82 -11.60
C THR A 69 -2.99 14.69 -10.48
N LYS A 70 -1.87 14.00 -10.72
CA LYS A 70 -0.92 13.65 -9.66
C LYS A 70 0.38 14.45 -9.67
N ILE A 71 0.87 14.83 -10.85
CA ILE A 71 2.18 15.48 -11.00
C ILE A 71 2.05 16.99 -11.02
N ALA A 72 1.23 17.52 -11.92
CA ALA A 72 1.02 18.94 -12.16
C ALA A 72 -0.49 19.28 -12.20
N PRO A 73 -1.21 19.13 -11.07
CA PRO A 73 -2.58 19.58 -10.99
C PRO A 73 -2.69 21.10 -11.16
N PRO A 74 -3.79 21.59 -11.77
CA PRO A 74 -3.96 23.01 -12.05
C PRO A 74 -3.85 23.82 -10.75
N GLY A 75 -2.95 24.81 -10.74
CA GLY A 75 -2.71 25.68 -9.59
C GLY A 75 -1.68 25.19 -8.57
N VAL A 76 -1.03 24.03 -8.79
CA VAL A 76 0.02 23.49 -7.91
C VAL A 76 1.33 23.38 -8.67
N THR A 77 2.46 23.61 -7.97
CA THR A 77 3.79 23.41 -8.54
C THR A 77 3.99 21.96 -8.98
N PRO A 78 4.45 21.71 -10.21
CA PRO A 78 4.74 20.37 -10.70
C PRO A 78 5.71 19.61 -9.79
N ARG A 79 5.40 18.36 -9.47
CA ARG A 79 6.19 17.51 -8.56
C ARG A 79 7.39 16.86 -9.25
N PHE A 80 8.28 17.69 -9.77
CA PHE A 80 9.63 17.27 -10.16
C PHE A 80 10.56 17.48 -8.96
N ILE A 81 11.17 16.40 -8.48
CA ILE A 81 12.00 16.40 -7.28
C ILE A 81 13.33 15.70 -7.55
N SER A 82 14.31 15.93 -6.70
CA SER A 82 15.61 15.26 -6.82
C SER A 82 15.50 13.75 -6.57
N MET A 83 16.37 12.97 -7.20
CA MET A 83 16.44 11.52 -7.01
C MET A 83 16.60 11.10 -5.55
N GLU A 84 17.43 11.81 -4.77
CA GLU A 84 17.61 11.51 -3.34
C GLU A 84 16.32 11.72 -2.54
N GLU A 85 15.64 12.83 -2.77
CA GLU A 85 14.38 13.15 -2.09
C GLU A 85 13.28 12.15 -2.50
N GLY A 86 13.19 11.83 -3.78
CA GLY A 86 12.23 10.86 -4.31
C GLY A 86 12.40 9.48 -3.70
N VAL A 87 13.64 8.97 -3.64
CA VAL A 87 13.95 7.67 -3.04
C VAL A 87 13.64 7.65 -1.54
N LYS A 88 13.98 8.72 -0.80
CA LYS A 88 13.61 8.86 0.62
C LYS A 88 12.10 8.91 0.83
N ASN A 89 11.35 9.52 -0.08
CA ASN A 89 9.89 9.57 0.00
C ASN A 89 9.26 8.20 -0.29
N ILE A 90 9.82 7.41 -1.22
CA ILE A 90 9.39 6.01 -1.41
C ILE A 90 9.59 5.21 -0.11
N GLN A 91 10.72 5.39 0.59
CA GLN A 91 11.01 4.69 1.84
C GLN A 91 9.98 4.97 2.93
N LYS A 92 9.48 6.21 3.01
CA LYS A 92 8.41 6.60 3.98
C LYS A 92 7.05 5.96 3.67
N GLY A 93 6.88 5.35 2.49
CA GLY A 93 5.65 4.69 2.08
C GLY A 93 4.61 5.62 1.46
N LEU A 94 3.54 5.03 0.90
CA LEU A 94 2.43 5.71 0.23
C LEU A 94 2.84 6.70 -0.89
N PHE A 95 4.00 6.46 -1.49
CA PHE A 95 4.58 7.31 -2.52
C PHE A 95 5.09 6.47 -3.69
N ALA A 96 4.85 6.96 -4.90
CA ALA A 96 5.40 6.44 -6.13
C ALA A 96 6.34 7.49 -6.74
N PHE A 97 7.46 7.03 -7.30
CA PHE A 97 8.47 7.91 -7.87
C PHE A 97 8.95 7.36 -9.20
N HIS A 98 8.93 8.19 -10.24
CA HIS A 98 9.48 7.84 -11.54
C HIS A 98 10.94 8.28 -11.61
N MET A 99 11.83 7.33 -11.90
CA MET A 99 13.27 7.54 -12.05
C MET A 99 13.85 6.55 -13.05
N GLU A 100 15.06 6.83 -13.53
CA GLU A 100 15.85 5.86 -14.29
C GLU A 100 16.23 4.69 -13.39
N ILE A 101 15.85 3.48 -13.78
CA ILE A 101 15.93 2.27 -12.94
C ILE A 101 17.37 2.00 -12.48
N GLY A 102 18.34 2.06 -13.41
CA GLY A 102 19.73 1.70 -13.11
C GLY A 102 20.40 2.64 -12.11
N VAL A 103 20.18 3.96 -12.25
CA VAL A 103 20.68 4.96 -11.30
C VAL A 103 19.88 4.91 -10.01
N GLY A 104 18.55 4.79 -10.10
CA GLY A 104 17.64 4.70 -8.97
C GLY A 104 18.00 3.57 -8.01
N TYR A 105 18.36 2.38 -8.52
CA TYR A 105 18.80 1.27 -7.68
C TYR A 105 20.06 1.54 -6.87
N LYS A 106 20.97 2.40 -7.36
CA LYS A 106 22.15 2.80 -6.59
C LYS A 106 21.74 3.58 -5.33
N PHE A 107 20.77 4.49 -5.47
CA PHE A 107 20.22 5.25 -4.35
C PHE A 107 19.39 4.36 -3.42
N VAL A 108 18.54 3.50 -3.97
CA VAL A 108 17.77 2.51 -3.19
C VAL A 108 18.72 1.64 -2.36
N SER A 109 19.78 1.09 -2.97
CA SER A 109 20.75 0.25 -2.26
C SER A 109 21.46 1.00 -1.12
N LYS A 110 21.64 2.33 -1.26
CA LYS A 110 22.26 3.20 -0.26
C LYS A 110 21.35 3.53 0.92
N TYR A 111 20.07 3.81 0.68
CA TYR A 111 19.14 4.30 1.72
C TYR A 111 18.22 3.22 2.30
N PHE A 112 17.87 2.20 1.53
CA PHE A 112 16.92 1.17 1.94
C PHE A 112 17.59 0.09 2.77
N LYS A 113 16.90 -0.35 3.82
CA LYS A 113 17.27 -1.55 4.56
C LYS A 113 16.98 -2.79 3.74
N GLU A 114 17.64 -3.90 4.07
CA GLU A 114 17.55 -5.15 3.30
C GLU A 114 16.10 -5.64 3.16
N GLY A 115 15.32 -5.55 4.24
CA GLY A 115 13.92 -5.93 4.19
C GLY A 115 13.01 -4.98 3.40
N GLU A 116 13.31 -3.68 3.37
CA GLU A 116 12.51 -2.69 2.62
C GLU A 116 12.66 -2.89 1.10
N LYS A 117 13.81 -3.42 0.65
CA LYS A 117 14.07 -3.72 -0.77
C LYS A 117 13.10 -4.76 -1.32
N CYS A 118 12.63 -5.70 -0.50
CA CYS A 118 11.66 -6.74 -0.90
C CYS A 118 10.31 -6.16 -1.34
N GLY A 119 9.92 -5.01 -0.77
CA GLY A 119 8.63 -4.37 -1.04
C GLY A 119 8.60 -3.52 -2.31
N LEU A 120 9.74 -3.39 -3.00
CA LEU A 120 9.84 -2.57 -4.21
C LEU A 120 9.09 -3.21 -5.37
N LYS A 121 8.20 -2.42 -5.97
CA LYS A 121 7.49 -2.75 -7.20
C LYS A 121 7.81 -1.73 -8.27
N GLU A 122 7.92 -2.22 -9.49
CA GLU A 122 8.21 -1.42 -10.66
C GLU A 122 7.03 -1.52 -11.62
N ILE A 123 6.66 -0.38 -12.18
CA ILE A 123 5.64 -0.28 -13.21
C ILE A 123 6.29 0.51 -14.36
N PRO A 124 6.39 -0.06 -15.56
CA PRO A 124 6.96 0.64 -16.69
C PRO A 124 6.06 1.83 -17.06
N PHE A 125 6.56 3.05 -16.90
CA PHE A 125 5.83 4.27 -17.28
C PHE A 125 6.19 4.75 -18.69
N LEU A 126 7.49 4.95 -18.97
CA LEU A 126 7.97 5.30 -20.30
C LEU A 126 8.47 4.02 -20.99
N GLN A 127 7.96 3.77 -22.19
CA GLN A 127 8.53 2.77 -23.10
C GLN A 127 9.53 3.50 -23.99
N VAL A 128 10.77 3.59 -23.52
CA VAL A 128 11.85 4.24 -24.26
C VAL A 128 12.68 3.16 -24.94
N ILE A 129 13.01 3.38 -26.21
CA ILE A 129 13.95 2.55 -26.96
C ILE A 129 15.36 2.89 -26.46
N ASP A 130 16.25 1.89 -26.41
CA ASP A 130 17.65 2.12 -26.06
C ASP A 130 18.27 3.24 -26.92
N PRO A 131 19.05 4.15 -26.29
CA PRO A 131 19.61 5.30 -26.99
C PRO A 131 20.64 4.84 -28.03
N TRP A 132 20.60 5.49 -29.20
CA TRP A 132 21.56 5.28 -30.28
C TRP A 132 22.48 6.47 -30.42
N ILE A 133 23.69 6.23 -30.91
CA ILE A 133 24.62 7.33 -31.22
C ILE A 133 24.16 8.05 -32.49
N GLY A 134 24.01 9.37 -32.39
CA GLY A 134 23.72 10.23 -33.52
C GLY A 134 24.94 10.38 -34.42
N VAL A 135 24.77 10.15 -35.72
CA VAL A 135 25.82 10.38 -36.74
C VAL A 135 25.31 11.40 -37.76
N ARG A 136 26.19 12.27 -38.26
CA ARG A 136 25.86 13.24 -39.32
C ARG A 136 25.27 12.53 -40.54
N LYS A 137 24.23 13.11 -41.14
CA LYS A 137 23.66 12.63 -42.41
C LYS A 137 24.77 12.51 -43.47
N HIS A 138 24.78 11.38 -44.19
CA HIS A 138 25.78 11.05 -45.21
C HIS A 138 27.24 10.94 -44.72
N SER A 139 27.47 10.63 -43.44
CA SER A 139 28.82 10.33 -42.96
C SER A 139 29.35 9.02 -43.57
N PRO A 140 30.60 8.99 -44.08
CA PRO A 140 31.23 7.77 -44.60
C PRO A 140 31.44 6.73 -43.49
N TYR A 141 31.46 7.14 -42.22
CA TYR A 141 31.67 6.25 -41.07
C TYR A 141 30.41 5.52 -40.59
N LYS A 142 29.24 5.79 -41.19
CA LYS A 142 27.96 5.21 -40.76
C LYS A 142 28.00 3.68 -40.69
N GLU A 143 28.54 3.02 -41.73
CA GLU A 143 28.59 1.56 -41.78
C GLU A 143 29.60 0.99 -40.78
N MET A 144 30.74 1.66 -40.62
CA MET A 144 31.75 1.30 -39.62
C MET A 144 31.15 1.32 -38.20
N TYR A 145 30.44 2.39 -37.84
CA TYR A 145 29.77 2.46 -36.54
C TYR A 145 28.70 1.38 -36.39
N LYS A 146 27.86 1.17 -37.41
CA LYS A 146 26.80 0.16 -37.36
C LYS A 146 27.35 -1.25 -37.14
N ILE A 147 28.38 -1.65 -37.88
CA ILE A 147 29.04 -2.95 -37.71
C ILE A 147 29.74 -3.02 -36.35
N GLY A 148 30.43 -1.95 -35.96
CA GLY A 148 31.11 -1.86 -34.66
C GLY A 148 30.17 -2.05 -33.47
N PHE A 149 29.03 -1.35 -33.45
CA PHE A 149 28.04 -1.47 -32.38
C PHE A 149 27.41 -2.85 -32.34
N LYS A 150 27.07 -3.45 -33.49
CA LYS A 150 26.58 -4.84 -33.53
C LYS A 150 27.59 -5.80 -32.91
N ARG A 151 28.86 -5.68 -33.26
CA ARG A 151 29.92 -6.50 -32.65
C ARG A 151 30.02 -6.26 -31.14
N LEU A 152 29.95 -5.01 -30.66
CA LEU A 152 29.98 -4.70 -29.22
C LEU A 152 28.84 -5.38 -28.46
N THR A 153 27.63 -5.40 -29.03
CA THR A 153 26.47 -6.08 -28.46
C THR A 153 26.63 -7.60 -28.55
N GLU A 154 27.05 -8.15 -29.69
CA GLU A 154 27.26 -9.60 -29.89
C GLU A 154 28.33 -10.18 -28.94
N HIS A 155 29.39 -9.41 -28.65
CA HIS A 155 30.43 -9.80 -27.70
C HIS A 155 30.03 -9.56 -26.23
N GLY A 156 28.87 -8.93 -25.97
CA GLY A 156 28.42 -8.59 -24.62
C GLY A 156 29.24 -7.51 -23.92
N LEU A 157 30.07 -6.75 -24.65
CA LEU A 157 30.89 -5.68 -24.08
C LEU A 157 30.02 -4.55 -23.53
N GLN A 158 28.95 -4.21 -24.26
CA GLN A 158 27.97 -3.22 -23.80
C GLN A 158 27.29 -3.65 -22.51
N ASP A 159 26.89 -4.93 -22.40
CA ASP A 159 26.27 -5.45 -21.18
C ASP A 159 27.23 -5.38 -20.01
N ARG A 160 28.48 -5.80 -20.19
CA ARG A 160 29.52 -5.71 -19.14
C ARG A 160 29.68 -4.29 -18.61
N GLU A 161 29.84 -3.30 -19.49
CA GLU A 161 29.98 -1.90 -19.08
C GLU A 161 28.71 -1.38 -18.41
N ASN A 162 27.53 -1.74 -18.92
CA ASN A 162 26.27 -1.40 -18.28
C ASN A 162 26.19 -1.97 -16.85
N LEU A 163 26.67 -3.19 -16.61
CA LEU A 163 26.70 -3.77 -15.26
C LEU A 163 27.68 -3.09 -14.29
N MET A 164 28.68 -2.38 -14.81
CA MET A 164 29.63 -1.61 -14.00
C MET A 164 29.03 -0.27 -13.58
N PHE A 165 28.35 0.44 -14.49
CA PHE A 165 27.79 1.76 -14.21
C PHE A 165 26.40 1.71 -13.58
N TYR A 166 25.55 0.79 -14.02
CA TYR A 166 24.20 0.64 -13.53
C TYR A 166 24.09 -0.47 -12.50
N SER A 167 23.42 -0.15 -11.39
CA SER A 167 23.13 -1.16 -10.37
C SER A 167 21.99 -2.05 -10.87
N LYS A 168 22.17 -3.37 -10.76
CA LYS A 168 21.05 -4.31 -10.94
C LYS A 168 20.03 -4.11 -9.83
N ARG A 169 18.82 -4.63 -10.05
CA ARG A 169 17.80 -4.74 -9.00
C ARG A 169 18.43 -5.36 -7.75
N PRO A 170 18.34 -4.68 -6.58
CA PRO A 170 18.91 -5.22 -5.37
C PRO A 170 18.22 -6.54 -5.04
N ARG A 171 19.03 -7.59 -4.85
CA ARG A 171 18.55 -8.89 -4.40
C ARG A 171 18.19 -8.78 -2.93
N CYS A 172 17.02 -9.28 -2.57
CA CYS A 172 16.66 -9.47 -1.17
C CYS A 172 17.16 -10.84 -0.72
N THR A 173 18.10 -10.84 0.22
CA THR A 173 18.67 -12.09 0.77
C THR A 173 17.76 -12.77 1.79
N ASN A 174 16.95 -12.00 2.53
CA ASN A 174 15.98 -12.51 3.50
C ASN A 174 14.60 -11.87 3.27
N GLN A 175 13.60 -12.70 3.00
CA GLN A 175 12.18 -12.34 3.13
C GLN A 175 11.72 -12.31 4.61
N GLY A 176 12.66 -12.35 5.56
CA GLY A 176 12.38 -12.32 6.99
C GLY A 176 11.46 -11.15 7.33
N ALA A 177 10.42 -11.45 8.10
CA ALA A 177 9.29 -10.57 8.36
C ALA A 177 9.75 -9.16 8.77
N ASN A 178 9.59 -8.20 7.85
CA ASN A 178 9.62 -6.80 8.25
C ASN A 178 8.38 -6.56 9.08
N PHE A 179 8.58 -6.21 10.34
CA PHE A 179 7.49 -5.78 11.21
C PHE A 179 7.05 -4.39 10.76
N ILE A 180 5.97 -4.34 9.99
CA ILE A 180 5.28 -3.10 9.67
C ILE A 180 4.44 -2.74 10.90
N SER A 181 4.54 -1.49 11.35
CA SER A 181 3.67 -0.98 12.42
C SER A 181 2.22 -0.95 11.94
N VAL A 182 1.35 -1.72 12.58
CA VAL A 182 -0.09 -1.74 12.29
C VAL A 182 -0.71 -0.43 12.75
N SER A 183 -1.53 0.19 11.89
CA SER A 183 -2.19 1.44 12.21
C SER A 183 -3.55 1.19 12.87
N MET A 184 -4.02 2.14 13.69
CA MET A 184 -5.35 2.05 14.33
C MET A 184 -6.50 1.94 13.31
N VAL A 185 -6.28 2.36 12.07
CA VAL A 185 -7.23 2.23 10.96
C VAL A 185 -7.50 0.75 10.64
N ASP A 186 -6.50 -0.12 10.78
CA ASP A 186 -6.63 -1.56 10.50
C ASP A 186 -7.48 -2.26 11.58
N CYS A 187 -7.45 -1.75 12.82
CA CYS A 187 -8.24 -2.23 13.96
C CYS A 187 -9.63 -1.58 14.06
N TYR A 188 -9.96 -0.64 13.18
CA TYR A 188 -11.23 0.09 13.18
C TYR A 188 -12.49 -0.80 13.27
N PRO A 189 -12.66 -1.86 12.43
CA PRO A 189 -13.85 -2.69 12.49
C PRO A 189 -13.99 -3.45 13.82
N ALA A 190 -12.88 -3.86 14.44
CA ALA A 190 -12.91 -4.56 15.72
C ALA A 190 -13.37 -3.62 16.85
N LEU A 191 -12.87 -2.39 16.87
CA LEU A 191 -13.31 -1.36 17.82
C LEU A 191 -14.80 -1.03 17.64
N LEU A 192 -15.27 -0.95 16.40
CA LEU A 192 -16.66 -0.67 16.08
C LEU A 192 -17.58 -1.79 16.59
N VAL A 193 -17.23 -3.07 16.39
CA VAL A 193 -17.99 -4.21 16.94
C VAL A 193 -18.04 -4.17 18.46
N LEU A 194 -16.91 -3.85 19.12
CA LEU A 194 -16.87 -3.71 20.58
C LEU A 194 -17.81 -2.60 21.06
N THR A 195 -17.78 -1.43 20.42
CA THR A 195 -18.67 -0.31 20.78
C THR A 195 -20.14 -0.65 20.63
N TYR A 196 -20.54 -1.30 19.52
CA TYR A 196 -21.92 -1.75 19.35
C TYR A 196 -22.31 -2.82 20.36
N GLY A 197 -21.42 -3.75 20.70
CA GLY A 197 -21.65 -4.74 21.74
C GLY A 197 -21.96 -4.11 23.10
N VAL A 198 -21.21 -3.07 23.48
CA VAL A 198 -21.44 -2.31 24.72
C VAL A 198 -22.78 -1.56 24.68
N ILE A 199 -23.13 -0.94 23.54
CA ILE A 199 -24.41 -0.24 23.39
C ILE A 199 -25.59 -1.22 23.53
N VAL A 200 -25.51 -2.38 22.87
CA VAL A 200 -26.55 -3.40 22.92
C VAL A 200 -26.70 -4.00 24.32
N SER A 201 -25.60 -4.26 25.03
CA SER A 201 -25.66 -4.80 26.39
C SER A 201 -26.29 -3.80 27.37
N LEU A 202 -25.93 -2.51 27.27
CA LEU A 202 -26.56 -1.46 28.06
C LEU A 202 -28.05 -1.32 27.73
N PHE A 203 -28.43 -1.42 26.46
CA PHE A 203 -29.83 -1.39 26.04
C PHE A 203 -30.65 -2.56 26.62
N LEU A 204 -30.11 -3.78 26.56
CA LEU A 204 -30.76 -4.95 27.15
C LEU A 204 -30.88 -4.83 28.67
N LEU A 205 -29.86 -4.31 29.35
CA LEU A 205 -29.88 -4.06 30.79
C LEU A 205 -30.97 -3.04 31.16
N ILE A 206 -31.15 -1.97 30.38
CA ILE A 206 -32.24 -1.01 30.58
C ILE A 206 -33.60 -1.69 30.41
N ILE A 207 -33.78 -2.53 29.38
CA ILE A 207 -35.02 -3.28 29.17
C ILE A 207 -35.30 -4.19 30.38
N GLU A 208 -34.31 -4.91 30.87
CA GLU A 208 -34.44 -5.81 32.01
C GLU A 208 -34.87 -5.04 33.28
N ILE A 209 -34.27 -3.88 33.54
CA ILE A 209 -34.66 -3.00 34.66
C ILE A 209 -36.11 -2.54 34.53
N ILE A 210 -36.54 -2.14 33.32
CA ILE A 210 -37.92 -1.71 33.08
C ILE A 210 -38.90 -2.86 33.30
N VAL A 211 -38.61 -4.05 32.76
CA VAL A 211 -39.46 -5.24 32.94
C VAL A 211 -39.52 -5.65 34.41
N HIS A 212 -38.39 -5.63 35.12
CA HIS A 212 -38.32 -5.96 36.54
C HIS A 212 -39.16 -4.98 37.37
N LYS A 213 -39.02 -3.66 37.13
CA LYS A 213 -39.84 -2.64 37.82
C LYS A 213 -41.32 -2.80 37.50
N ARG A 214 -41.68 -3.07 36.23
CA ARG A 214 -43.08 -3.30 35.83
C ARG A 214 -43.67 -4.52 36.53
N ASN A 215 -42.94 -5.62 36.59
CA ASN A 215 -43.37 -6.83 37.28
C ASN A 215 -43.52 -6.62 38.78
N GLN A 216 -42.62 -5.86 39.43
CA GLN A 216 -42.77 -5.49 40.84
C GLN A 216 -44.02 -4.63 41.10
N ILE A 217 -44.32 -3.67 40.24
CA ILE A 217 -45.53 -2.84 40.36
C ILE A 217 -46.78 -3.70 40.19
N ILE A 218 -46.82 -4.57 39.18
CA ILE A 218 -47.95 -5.49 38.95
C ILE A 218 -48.15 -6.44 40.14
N MET A 219 -47.07 -6.99 40.70
CA MET A 219 -47.13 -7.83 41.90
C MET A 219 -47.67 -7.07 43.12
N LYS A 220 -47.22 -5.82 43.34
CA LYS A 220 -47.76 -4.96 44.41
C LYS A 220 -49.24 -4.65 44.21
N MET A 221 -49.69 -4.40 42.98
CA MET A 221 -51.12 -4.18 42.68
C MET A 221 -51.98 -5.44 42.87
N SER A 222 -51.49 -6.62 42.45
CA SER A 222 -52.18 -7.90 42.66
C SER A 222 -52.24 -8.32 44.13
N CYS A 223 -51.21 -8.03 44.93
CA CYS A 223 -51.21 -8.27 46.38
C CYS A 223 -52.20 -7.33 47.09
N LYS A 224 -52.23 -6.04 46.74
CA LYS A 224 -53.19 -5.07 47.30
C LYS A 224 -54.64 -5.42 46.93
N ARG A 225 -54.89 -5.92 45.72
CA ARG A 225 -56.22 -6.39 45.28
C ARG A 225 -56.66 -7.67 46.01
N ARG A 226 -55.74 -8.54 46.43
CA ARG A 226 -56.05 -9.76 47.20
C ARG A 226 -56.37 -9.46 48.67
N VAL A 227 -55.69 -8.49 49.29
CA VAL A 227 -55.99 -8.02 50.65
C VAL A 227 -57.35 -7.30 50.72
N MET A 228 -57.69 -6.51 49.70
CA MET A 228 -58.99 -5.83 49.62
C MET A 228 -60.17 -6.79 49.40
N HIS A 229 -59.94 -7.99 48.84
CA HIS A 229 -60.97 -9.03 48.72
C HIS A 229 -61.17 -9.84 50.02
N THR A 230 -60.18 -9.89 50.90
CA THR A 230 -60.31 -10.53 52.22
C THR A 230 -60.97 -9.62 53.27
N GLU A 231 -60.82 -8.29 53.17
CA GLU A 231 -61.50 -7.32 54.08
C GLU A 231 -62.99 -7.08 53.74
N VAL A 232 -63.49 -7.57 52.59
CA VAL A 232 -64.92 -7.47 52.21
C VAL A 232 -65.67 -8.78 52.48
N ALA A 233 -64.98 -9.81 52.98
CA ALA A 233 -65.55 -11.14 53.29
C ALA A 233 -65.69 -11.43 54.80
N GLU A 234 -65.37 -10.47 55.67
CA GLU A 234 -65.76 -10.41 57.10
C GLU A 234 -66.86 -9.35 57.28
#